data_AF-A0A953EE97-F1
#
_entry.id   AF-A0A953EE97-F1
#
_cell.length_a   1.000
_cell.length_b   1.000
_cell.length_c   1.000
_cell.angle_alpha   90.00
_cell.angle_beta   90.00
_cell.angle_gamma   90.00
#
_symmetry.space_group_name_H-M   'P 1'
#
loop_
_entity.id
_entity.type
_entity.pdbx_description
1 polymer ?
#
loop_
_entity_poly.entity_id
_entity_poly.type
_entity_poly.pdbx_seq_one_letter_code
_entity_poly.pdbx_strand_id
1 'polypeptide(L)' 'MPDALPRSEPVLPEHCERIVLARYRDARARGLTHAAALAEAASLLWALRPSLPTGVTRRAVEDIVARDRQA' A
#
# COMPACT_ATOMS: atom_id res chain seq x y z
N MET A 1 24.54 23.05 -10.34
CA MET A 1 23.07 22.98 -10.21
C MET A 1 22.72 21.60 -9.72
N PRO A 2 22.04 21.43 -8.58
CA PRO A 2 21.65 20.10 -8.13
C PRO A 2 20.51 19.60 -9.03
N ASP A 3 20.81 18.61 -9.85
CA ASP A 3 19.85 17.86 -10.65
C ASP A 3 19.07 16.94 -9.69
N ALA A 4 18.16 17.54 -8.92
CA ALA A 4 17.22 16.78 -8.10
C ALA A 4 16.11 16.30 -9.04
N LEU A 5 16.38 15.22 -9.78
CA LEU A 5 15.34 14.44 -10.45
C LEU A 5 14.18 14.28 -9.47
N PRO A 6 12.94 14.68 -9.84
CA PRO A 6 11.80 14.44 -8.97
C PRO A 6 11.78 12.94 -8.70
N ARG A 7 11.83 12.56 -7.42
CA ARG A 7 11.63 11.17 -7.01
C ARG A 7 10.28 10.80 -7.57
N SER A 8 10.27 10.13 -8.71
CA SER A 8 9.07 9.60 -9.32
C SER A 8 8.65 8.49 -8.40
N GLU A 9 7.87 8.84 -7.38
CA GLU A 9 7.21 7.86 -6.54
C GLU A 9 6.45 6.95 -7.49
N PRO A 10 6.58 5.62 -7.36
CA PRO A 10 5.88 4.71 -8.24
C PRO A 10 4.39 4.97 -8.06
N VAL A 11 3.77 5.64 -9.04
CA VAL A 11 2.34 5.86 -9.06
C VAL A 11 1.72 4.49 -9.20
N LEU A 12 1.16 3.97 -8.11
CA LEU A 12 0.43 2.73 -8.12
C LEU A 12 -0.83 2.98 -8.96
N PRO A 13 -1.16 2.10 -9.91
CA PRO A 13 -2.43 2.20 -10.61
C PRO A 13 -3.58 2.23 -9.59
N GLU A 14 -4.58 3.08 -9.78
CA GLU A 14 -5.74 3.21 -8.87
C GLU A 14 -6.42 1.86 -8.60
N HIS A 15 -6.38 0.95 -9.58
CA HIS A 15 -6.88 -0.41 -9.43
C HIS A 15 -6.15 -1.21 -8.33
N CYS A 16 -4.82 -1.06 -8.21
CA CYS A 16 -4.04 -1.69 -7.15
C CYS A 16 -4.41 -1.10 -5.79
N GLU A 17 -4.60 0.21 -5.69
CA GLU A 17 -5.01 0.86 -4.43
C GLU A 17 -6.35 0.33 -3.94
N ARG A 18 -7.33 0.21 -4.85
CA ARG A 18 -8.66 -0.36 -4.53
C ARG A 18 -8.57 -1.81 -4.03
N ILE A 19 -7.75 -2.66 -4.67
CA ILE A 19 -7.55 -4.05 -4.26
C ILE A 19 -6.89 -4.12 -2.86
N VAL A 20 -5.86 -3.31 -2.65
CA VAL A 20 -5.14 -3.21 -1.37
C VAL A 20 -6.07 -2.75 -0.24
N LEU A 21 -6.87 -1.71 -0.47
CA LEU A 21 -7.85 -1.21 0.49
C LEU A 21 -8.93 -2.23 0.81
N ALA A 22 -9.46 -2.91 -0.21
CA ALA A 22 -10.43 -3.98 -0.01
C ALA A 22 -9.86 -5.09 0.87
N ARG A 23 -8.61 -5.50 0.62
CA ARG A 23 -7.96 -6.53 1.45
C ARG A 23 -7.69 -6.06 2.87
N TYR A 24 -7.24 -4.83 3.05
CA TYR A 24 -7.05 -4.24 4.37
C TYR A 24 -8.36 -4.19 5.17
N ARG A 25 -9.47 -3.74 4.55
CA ARG A 25 -10.80 -3.67 5.17
C ARG A 25 -11.35 -5.05 5.51
N ASP A 26 -11.20 -6.02 4.62
CA ASP A 26 -11.54 -7.43 4.87
C ASP A 26 -10.78 -7.99 6.08
N ALA A 27 -9.46 -7.78 6.15
CA ALA A 27 -8.65 -8.21 7.29
C ALA A 27 -9.11 -7.54 8.60
N ARG A 28 -9.43 -6.24 8.57
CA ARG A 28 -10.00 -5.55 9.73
C ARG A 28 -11.37 -6.10 10.14
N ALA A 29 -12.23 -6.42 9.19
CA ALA A 29 -13.54 -7.01 9.44
C ALA A 29 -13.44 -8.42 10.04
N ARG A 30 -12.40 -9.18 9.66
CA ARG A 30 -12.04 -10.48 10.26
C ARG A 30 -11.45 -10.35 11.68
N GLY A 31 -11.32 -9.13 12.22
CA GLY A 31 -10.81 -8.87 13.57
C GLY A 31 -9.29 -8.75 13.67
N LEU A 32 -8.55 -8.71 12.55
CA LEU A 32 -7.09 -8.54 12.61
C LEU A 32 -6.72 -7.15 13.14
N THR A 33 -5.60 -7.09 13.87
CA THR A 33 -5.02 -5.82 14.31
C THR A 33 -4.64 -4.95 13.10
N HIS A 34 -4.52 -3.63 13.32
CA HIS A 34 -4.13 -2.72 12.26
C HIS A 34 -2.79 -3.13 11.61
N ALA A 35 -1.79 -3.50 12.42
CA ALA A 35 -0.50 -3.96 11.93
C ALA A 35 -0.60 -5.26 11.09
N ALA A 36 -1.43 -6.22 11.52
CA ALA A 36 -1.61 -7.46 10.77
C ALA A 36 -2.40 -7.25 9.46
N ALA A 37 -3.41 -6.37 9.47
CA ALA A 37 -4.15 -6.00 8.26
C ALA A 37 -3.27 -5.26 7.25
N LEU A 38 -2.36 -4.38 7.71
CA LEU A 38 -1.36 -3.73 6.86
C LEU A 38 -0.38 -4.76 6.27
N ALA A 39 0.08 -5.72 7.06
CA ALA A 39 0.97 -6.78 6.59
C ALA A 39 0.31 -7.63 5.48
N GLU A 40 -0.94 -8.07 5.67
CA GLU A 40 -1.67 -8.81 4.64
C GLU A 40 -1.83 -8.00 3.34
N ALA A 41 -2.21 -6.73 3.46
CA ALA A 41 -2.37 -5.86 2.30
C ALA A 41 -1.04 -5.55 1.60
N ALA A 42 0.06 -5.40 2.36
CA ALA A 42 1.41 -5.20 1.80
C ALA A 42 1.95 -6.46 1.09
N SER A 43 1.65 -7.66 1.61
CA SER A 43 1.94 -8.92 0.93
C SER A 43 1.17 -9.02 -0.39
N LEU A 44 -0.10 -8.62 -0.42
CA LEU A 44 -0.88 -8.58 -1.66
C LEU A 44 -0.30 -7.58 -2.66
N LEU A 45 0.06 -6.38 -2.22
CA LEU A 45 0.70 -5.38 -3.09
C LEU A 45 2.02 -5.90 -3.67
N TRP A 46 2.83 -6.59 -2.86
CA TRP A 46 4.06 -7.22 -3.33
C TRP A 46 3.79 -8.30 -4.37
N ALA A 47 2.78 -9.15 -4.16
CA ALA A 47 2.39 -10.17 -5.14
C ALA A 47 1.94 -9.56 -6.49
N LEU A 48 1.24 -8.41 -6.46
CA LEU A 48 0.83 -7.68 -7.65
C LEU A 48 2.00 -6.93 -8.32
N ARG A 49 3.01 -6.54 -7.54
CA ARG A 49 4.16 -5.73 -7.97
C ARG A 49 5.47 -6.28 -7.39
N PRO A 50 5.92 -7.46 -7.84
CA PRO A 50 7.10 -8.11 -7.27
C PRO A 50 8.41 -7.33 -7.54
N SER A 51 8.38 -6.38 -8.47
CA SER A 51 9.47 -5.43 -8.71
C SER A 51 9.66 -4.41 -7.58
N LEU A 52 8.70 -4.26 -6.67
CA LEU A 52 8.82 -3.38 -5.51
C LEU A 52 9.43 -4.13 -4.32
N PRO A 53 10.37 -3.52 -3.59
CA PRO A 53 10.84 -4.07 -2.31
C PRO A 53 9.70 -4.14 -1.29
N THR A 54 9.69 -5.17 -0.44
CA THR A 54 8.67 -5.36 0.61
C THR A 54 8.55 -4.15 1.57
N GLY A 55 9.65 -3.46 1.84
CA GLY A 55 9.63 -2.22 2.63
C GLY A 55 8.88 -1.07 1.95
N VAL A 56 8.98 -0.99 0.62
CA VAL A 56 8.26 0.01 -0.19
C VAL A 56 6.79 -0.34 -0.28
N THR A 57 6.43 -1.61 -0.41
CA THR A 57 5.01 -2.02 -0.44
C THR A 57 4.32 -1.71 0.89
N ARG A 58 4.96 -1.99 2.02
CA ARG A 58 4.41 -1.64 3.34
C ARG A 58 4.13 -0.15 3.47
N ARG A 59 5.11 0.70 3.14
CA ARG A 59 4.93 2.16 3.19
C ARG A 59 3.81 2.63 2.27
N ALA A 60 3.77 2.11 1.04
CA ALA A 60 2.71 2.45 0.09
C ALA A 60 1.32 2.05 0.59
N VAL A 61 1.17 0.87 1.21
CA VAL A 61 -0.10 0.46 1.83
C VAL A 61 -0.48 1.36 3.00
N GLU A 62 0.48 1.75 3.86
CA GLU A 62 0.24 2.69 4.96
C GLU A 62 -0.27 4.04 4.41
N ASP A 63 0.34 4.58 3.35
CA ASP A 63 -0.08 5.82 2.70
C ASP A 63 -1.48 5.70 2.08
N ILE A 64 -1.76 4.61 1.38
CA ILE A 64 -3.09 4.33 0.78
C ILE A 64 -4.18 4.28 1.86
N VAL A 65 -3.94 3.55 2.96
CA VAL A 65 -4.90 3.44 4.08
C VAL A 65 -5.07 4.76 4.82
N ALA A 66 -4.00 5.56 4.95
CA ALA A 66 -4.08 6.89 5.57
C ALA A 66 -4.97 7.84 4.77
N ARG A 67 -4.83 7.86 3.44
CA ARG A 67 -5.66 8.67 2.54
C ARG A 67 -7.13 8.26 2.58
N ASP A 68 -7.40 6.95 2.61
CA ASP A 68 -8.76 6.39 2.69
C ASP A 68 -9.51 6.77 3.98
N ARG A 69 -8.79 7.04 5.08
CA ARG A 69 -9.41 7.54 6.32
C ARG A 69 -9.74 9.02 6.32
N GLN A 70 -9.16 9.78 5.38
CA GLN A 70 -9.33 11.23 5.26
C GLN A 70 -10.35 11.61 4.17
N ALA A 71 -10.71 10.66 3.30
CA ALA A 71 -11.73 10.80 2.26
C ALA A 71 -13.13 10.48 2.79
#